data_AF-A0A924B8T6-F1
#
_entry.id   AF-A0A924B8T6-F1
#
_cell.length_a   1.000
_cell.length_b   1.000
_cell.length_c   1.000
_cell.angle_alpha   90.00
_cell.angle_beta   90.00
_cell.angle_gamma   90.00
#
_symmetry.space_group_name_H-M   'P 1'
#
loop_
_entity.id
_entity.type
_entity.pdbx_description
1 polymer ?
#
loop_
_entity_poly.entity_id
_entity_poly.type
_entity_poly.pdbx_seq_one_letter_code
_entity_poly.pdbx_strand_id
1 'polypeptide(L)'
;MFQKLITFIFISIFSISAFAGLEEDYLAIKDSGRDFEPAGAICEEVAKLDIQHQFPAPNFNVITGIAYSDQFGTLGELDIIVFDVKSDTAVMFAEVKCWKNPSQGLDKMHDQRDRFFRNIRSGKVLKFDWNFDGTKEFKREQFLTTEKFISIAQKGAKDVGYDDELPYTLKELMQLRARILRCQDLEGCKKPTY
;
A
#
# COMPACT_ATOMS: atom_id res chain seq x y z
N MET A 1 6.41 39.98 -51.23
CA MET A 1 6.94 38.72 -51.78
C MET A 1 8.32 38.54 -51.15
N PHE A 2 8.49 37.83 -50.03
CA PHE A 2 8.42 36.38 -49.93
C PHE A 2 7.98 35.97 -48.52
N GLN A 3 6.90 35.22 -48.48
CA GLN A 3 6.47 34.38 -47.37
C GLN A 3 7.14 33.02 -47.56
N LYS A 4 7.82 32.48 -46.54
CA LYS A 4 7.95 31.04 -46.29
C LYS A 4 8.75 30.69 -45.03
N LEU A 5 8.08 29.92 -44.17
CA LEU A 5 8.59 28.76 -43.42
C LEU A 5 9.76 28.99 -42.45
N ILE A 6 9.45 29.03 -41.14
CA ILE A 6 9.98 28.03 -40.19
C ILE A 6 8.85 27.77 -39.17
N THR A 7 8.11 26.70 -39.40
CA THR A 7 7.05 26.18 -38.53
C THR A 7 7.66 25.09 -37.64
N PHE A 8 7.46 25.22 -36.32
CA PHE A 8 7.37 24.18 -35.29
C PHE A 8 8.42 23.04 -35.28
N ILE A 9 9.37 23.13 -34.33
CA ILE A 9 9.90 21.95 -33.62
C ILE A 9 9.92 22.30 -32.13
N PHE A 10 8.79 22.12 -31.44
CA PHE A 10 8.71 22.20 -29.98
C PHE A 10 7.66 21.21 -29.46
N ILE A 11 7.72 19.97 -29.95
CA ILE A 11 6.86 18.90 -29.47
C ILE A 11 7.74 17.66 -29.35
N SER A 12 7.81 17.09 -28.14
CA SER A 12 8.19 15.71 -27.77
C SER A 12 9.28 15.58 -26.68
N ILE A 13 9.15 16.28 -25.54
CA ILE A 13 9.96 15.95 -24.34
C ILE A 13 9.08 15.55 -23.13
N PHE A 14 7.75 15.54 -23.27
CA PHE A 14 6.84 15.35 -22.12
C PHE A 14 6.38 13.91 -21.83
N SER A 15 6.95 12.88 -22.47
CA SER A 15 6.47 11.50 -22.30
C SER A 15 7.34 10.58 -21.44
N ILE A 16 8.43 11.08 -20.84
CA ILE A 16 9.38 10.23 -20.08
C ILE A 16 8.99 10.07 -18.59
N SER A 17 8.15 10.96 -18.04
CA SER A 17 7.91 11.01 -16.59
C SER A 17 7.20 9.78 -16.01
N ALA A 18 6.30 9.13 -16.76
CA ALA A 18 5.55 7.98 -16.25
C ALA A 18 6.41 6.70 -16.15
N PHE A 19 7.44 6.56 -16.97
CA PHE A 19 8.30 5.38 -16.99
C PHE A 19 9.38 5.43 -15.89
N ALA A 20 9.72 6.63 -15.41
CA ALA A 20 10.68 6.81 -14.33
C ALA A 20 10.14 6.28 -12.99
N GLY A 21 8.88 6.60 -12.64
CA GLY A 21 8.30 6.19 -11.35
C GLY A 21 8.21 4.67 -11.20
N LEU A 22 7.72 3.96 -12.23
CA LEU A 22 7.55 2.51 -12.14
C LEU A 22 8.90 1.76 -12.00
N GLU A 23 9.97 2.29 -12.59
CA GLU A 23 11.33 1.75 -12.40
C GLU A 23 11.86 2.02 -11.00
N GLU A 24 11.65 3.23 -10.48
CA GLU A 24 12.06 3.60 -9.12
C GLU A 24 11.40 2.69 -8.08
N ASP A 25 10.09 2.50 -8.18
CA ASP A 25 9.36 1.61 -7.27
C ASP A 25 9.74 0.15 -7.46
N TYR A 26 10.04 -0.29 -8.69
CA TYR A 26 10.63 -1.61 -8.91
C TYR A 26 11.93 -1.77 -8.12
N LEU A 27 12.86 -0.83 -8.25
CA LEU A 27 14.16 -0.90 -7.57
C LEU A 27 14.00 -0.87 -6.04
N ALA A 28 13.04 -0.10 -5.53
CA ALA A 28 12.73 -0.02 -4.10
C ALA A 28 12.12 -1.33 -3.55
N ILE A 29 11.27 -2.00 -4.33
CA ILE A 29 10.46 -3.14 -3.86
C ILE A 29 11.14 -4.49 -4.11
N LYS A 30 11.91 -4.62 -5.20
CA LYS A 30 12.33 -5.92 -5.74
C LYS A 30 13.08 -6.82 -4.76
N ASP A 31 13.81 -6.23 -3.80
CA ASP A 31 14.60 -6.98 -2.80
C ASP A 31 13.96 -7.02 -1.41
N SER A 32 12.68 -6.64 -1.29
CA SER A 32 11.92 -6.69 -0.03
C SER A 32 11.85 -8.11 0.56
N GLY A 33 11.88 -9.15 -0.29
CA GLY A 33 11.62 -10.53 0.12
C GLY A 33 10.15 -10.77 0.48
N ARG A 34 9.24 -9.88 0.06
CA ARG A 34 7.80 -10.07 0.24
C ARG A 34 7.24 -11.10 -0.75
N ASP A 35 6.22 -11.83 -0.33
CA ASP A 35 5.42 -12.70 -1.19
C ASP A 35 4.47 -11.85 -2.05
N PHE A 36 4.68 -11.90 -3.36
CA PHE A 36 3.87 -11.19 -4.35
C PHE A 36 2.90 -12.11 -5.09
N GLU A 37 2.74 -13.38 -4.69
CA GLU A 37 1.70 -14.24 -5.26
C GLU A 37 0.29 -13.68 -5.03
N PRO A 38 -0.06 -13.13 -3.85
CA PRO A 38 -1.27 -12.34 -3.71
C PRO A 38 -1.20 -11.07 -4.56
N ALA A 39 -2.17 -10.88 -5.47
CA ALA A 39 -2.19 -9.72 -6.36
C ALA A 39 -2.21 -8.38 -5.61
N GLY A 40 -2.80 -8.33 -4.41
CA GLY A 40 -2.85 -7.12 -3.57
C GLY A 40 -1.50 -6.66 -3.03
N ALA A 41 -0.54 -7.58 -2.86
CA ALA A 41 0.74 -7.29 -2.21
C ALA A 41 1.55 -6.20 -2.92
N ILE A 42 1.49 -6.12 -4.25
CA ILE A 42 2.20 -5.05 -4.97
C ILE A 42 1.61 -3.68 -4.69
N CYS A 43 0.28 -3.60 -4.52
CA CYS A 43 -0.38 -2.34 -4.26
C CYS A 43 -0.09 -1.84 -2.86
N GLU A 44 -0.03 -2.75 -1.89
CA GLU A 44 0.38 -2.43 -0.52
C GLU A 44 1.82 -1.93 -0.44
N GLU A 45 2.76 -2.53 -1.17
CA GLU A 45 4.16 -2.05 -1.16
C GLU A 45 4.31 -0.69 -1.85
N VAL A 46 3.64 -0.44 -2.98
CA VAL A 46 3.67 0.90 -3.60
C VAL A 46 3.00 1.93 -2.68
N ALA A 47 1.85 1.62 -2.10
CA ALA A 47 1.19 2.50 -1.12
C ALA A 47 2.09 2.77 0.09
N LYS A 48 2.84 1.77 0.57
CA LYS A 48 3.77 1.93 1.67
C LYS A 48 4.89 2.92 1.34
N LEU A 49 5.46 2.88 0.12
CA LEU A 49 6.46 3.86 -0.31
C LEU A 49 5.88 5.29 -0.31
N ASP A 50 4.68 5.48 -0.85
CA ASP A 50 4.00 6.78 -0.86
C ASP A 50 3.72 7.28 0.57
N ILE A 51 3.25 6.41 1.46
CA ILE A 51 3.01 6.75 2.86
C ILE A 51 4.31 7.02 3.61
N GLN A 52 5.42 6.36 3.29
CA GLN A 52 6.73 6.64 3.88
C GLN A 52 7.26 8.04 3.51
N HIS A 53 6.93 8.54 2.32
CA HIS A 53 7.23 9.93 1.96
C HIS A 53 6.40 10.94 2.76
N GLN A 54 5.14 10.62 3.07
CA GLN A 54 4.26 11.47 3.89
C GLN A 54 4.59 11.40 5.39
N PHE A 55 5.05 10.23 5.85
CA PHE A 55 5.37 9.92 7.24
C PHE A 55 6.82 9.41 7.34
N PRO A 56 7.82 10.31 7.23
CA PRO A 56 9.21 9.91 7.15
C PRO A 56 9.78 9.48 8.50
N ALA A 57 10.71 8.52 8.44
CA ALA A 57 11.61 8.21 9.55
C ALA A 57 12.49 9.43 9.92
N PRO A 58 12.98 9.54 11.17
CA PRO A 58 12.83 8.58 12.27
C PRO A 58 11.55 8.80 13.10
N ASN A 59 10.70 9.77 12.75
CA ASN A 59 9.54 10.15 13.56
C ASN A 59 8.39 9.14 13.43
N PHE A 60 8.31 8.47 12.29
CA PHE A 60 7.27 7.49 12.01
C PHE A 60 7.86 6.14 11.60
N ASN A 61 7.12 5.09 11.92
CA ASN A 61 7.35 3.74 11.42
C ASN A 61 6.13 3.29 10.61
N VAL A 62 6.32 3.06 9.32
CA VAL A 62 5.28 2.61 8.40
C VAL A 62 5.47 1.11 8.16
N ILE A 63 4.51 0.31 8.60
CA ILE A 63 4.55 -1.15 8.45
C ILE A 63 3.30 -1.67 7.76
N THR A 64 3.43 -2.85 7.17
CA THR A 64 2.36 -3.55 6.45
C THR A 64 1.99 -4.87 7.12
N GLY A 65 0.75 -5.31 6.93
CA GLY A 65 0.30 -6.67 7.21
C GLY A 65 0.31 -7.06 8.68
N ILE A 66 -0.42 -6.31 9.52
CA ILE A 66 -0.72 -6.74 10.90
C ILE A 66 -2.05 -7.47 10.90
N ALA A 67 -2.03 -8.77 11.13
CA ALA A 67 -3.24 -9.56 11.37
C ALA A 67 -3.75 -9.33 12.79
N TYR A 68 -5.07 -9.32 12.97
CA TYR A 68 -5.70 -9.27 14.28
C TYR A 68 -6.73 -10.39 14.45
N SER A 69 -6.70 -11.02 15.62
CA SER A 69 -7.49 -12.21 15.95
C SER A 69 -8.13 -12.11 17.33
N ASP A 70 -9.19 -12.89 17.55
CA ASP A 70 -9.69 -13.21 18.89
C ASP A 70 -9.58 -14.73 19.15
N GLN A 71 -10.13 -15.20 20.27
CA GLN A 71 -10.12 -16.62 20.63
C GLN A 71 -10.80 -17.55 19.61
N PHE A 72 -11.59 -17.00 18.68
CA PHE A 72 -12.30 -17.75 17.64
C PHE A 72 -11.59 -17.73 16.28
N GLY A 73 -10.48 -16.97 16.15
CA GLY A 73 -9.64 -16.94 14.96
C GLY A 73 -9.39 -15.54 14.42
N THR A 74 -8.88 -15.48 13.18
CA THR A 74 -8.53 -14.24 12.50
C THR A 74 -9.77 -13.43 12.16
N LEU A 75 -9.78 -12.17 12.58
CA LEU A 75 -10.86 -11.21 12.33
C LEU A 75 -10.56 -10.33 11.11
N GLY A 76 -9.29 -10.06 10.84
CA GLY A 76 -8.85 -9.32 9.66
C GLY A 76 -7.36 -9.03 9.68
N GLU A 77 -6.91 -8.32 8.65
CA GLU A 77 -5.56 -7.77 8.50
C GLU A 77 -5.66 -6.27 8.27
N LEU A 78 -4.67 -5.52 8.75
CA LEU A 78 -4.48 -4.11 8.45
C LEU A 78 -3.36 -4.00 7.40
N ASP A 79 -3.70 -3.46 6.23
CA ASP A 79 -2.79 -3.40 5.09
C ASP A 79 -1.58 -2.50 5.39
N ILE A 80 -1.81 -1.25 5.84
CA ILE A 80 -0.75 -0.30 6.25
C ILE A 80 -1.09 0.37 7.58
N ILE A 81 -0.09 0.46 8.46
CA ILE A 81 -0.17 1.13 9.75
C ILE A 81 1.00 2.10 9.88
N VAL A 82 0.69 3.34 10.26
CA VAL A 82 1.70 4.34 10.61
C VAL A 82 1.72 4.51 12.12
N PHE A 83 2.87 4.21 12.73
CA PHE A 83 3.12 4.46 14.15
C PHE A 83 3.93 5.74 14.31
N ASP A 84 3.53 6.59 15.26
CA ASP A 84 4.41 7.63 15.79
C ASP A 84 5.44 6.98 16.73
N VAL A 85 6.73 7.20 16.46
CA VAL A 85 7.82 6.54 17.19
C VAL A 85 7.92 7.04 18.63
N LYS A 86 7.50 8.27 18.92
CA LYS A 86 7.62 8.87 20.25
C LYS A 86 6.52 8.35 21.19
N SER A 87 5.28 8.30 20.72
CA SER A 87 4.16 7.79 21.52
C SER A 87 4.00 6.27 21.44
N ASP A 88 4.63 5.61 20.46
CA ASP A 88 4.46 4.19 20.15
C ASP A 88 2.99 3.82 19.89
N THR A 89 2.26 4.72 19.21
CA THR A 89 0.85 4.53 18.85
C THR A 89 0.60 4.73 17.37
N ALA A 90 -0.33 3.96 16.83
CA ALA A 90 -0.85 4.16 15.48
C ALA A 90 -1.50 5.54 15.37
N VAL A 91 -1.07 6.30 14.36
CA VAL A 91 -1.63 7.62 14.02
C VAL A 91 -2.48 7.57 12.75
N MET A 92 -2.32 6.51 11.95
CA MET A 92 -3.11 6.29 10.74
C MET A 92 -3.15 4.81 10.36
N PHE A 93 -4.30 4.39 9.84
CA PHE A 93 -4.47 3.16 9.07
C PHE A 93 -4.72 3.51 7.61
N ALA A 94 -4.18 2.72 6.70
CA ALA A 94 -4.60 2.74 5.31
C ALA A 94 -4.95 1.31 4.87
N GLU A 95 -6.16 1.14 4.36
CA GLU A 95 -6.54 -0.05 3.61
C GLU A 95 -6.20 0.19 2.15
N VAL A 96 -5.67 -0.83 1.48
CA VAL A 96 -5.25 -0.76 0.08
C VAL A 96 -6.00 -1.81 -0.71
N LYS A 97 -6.69 -1.40 -1.80
CA LYS A 97 -7.39 -2.34 -2.66
C LYS A 97 -7.20 -2.01 -4.14
N CYS A 98 -6.43 -2.86 -4.80
CA CYS A 98 -6.38 -2.88 -6.26
C CYS A 98 -7.44 -3.83 -6.84
N TRP A 99 -8.47 -3.28 -7.48
CA TRP A 99 -9.60 -4.07 -7.96
C TRP A 99 -10.01 -3.67 -9.37
N LYS A 100 -10.45 -4.63 -10.19
CA LYS A 100 -11.00 -4.35 -11.53
C LYS A 100 -12.20 -3.40 -11.52
N ASN A 101 -12.96 -3.37 -10.42
CA ASN A 101 -14.12 -2.53 -10.19
C ASN A 101 -13.86 -1.74 -8.89
N PRO A 102 -13.39 -0.48 -9.00
CA PRO A 102 -13.07 0.35 -7.86
C PRO A 102 -14.24 0.52 -6.88
N SER A 103 -15.47 0.69 -7.34
CA SER A 103 -16.63 0.89 -6.46
C SER A 103 -16.89 -0.32 -5.54
N GLN A 104 -16.78 -1.54 -6.08
CA GLN A 104 -16.88 -2.76 -5.27
C GLN A 104 -15.69 -2.91 -4.31
N GLY A 105 -14.51 -2.45 -4.73
CA GLY A 105 -13.34 -2.37 -3.85
C GLY A 105 -13.61 -1.46 -2.65
N LEU A 106 -14.19 -0.28 -2.88
CA LEU A 106 -14.49 0.70 -1.84
C LEU A 106 -15.46 0.15 -0.80
N ASP A 107 -16.51 -0.55 -1.23
CA ASP A 107 -17.45 -1.22 -0.33
C ASP A 107 -16.72 -2.19 0.63
N LYS A 108 -15.77 -2.97 0.10
CA LYS A 108 -14.97 -3.91 0.92
C LYS A 108 -14.07 -3.21 1.92
N MET A 109 -13.59 -2.03 1.61
CA MET A 109 -12.73 -1.25 2.52
C MET A 109 -13.54 -0.64 3.64
N HIS A 110 -14.76 -0.16 3.35
CA HIS A 110 -15.70 0.25 4.38
C HIS A 110 -16.05 -0.92 5.31
N ASP A 111 -16.34 -2.10 4.77
CA ASP A 111 -16.56 -3.32 5.56
C ASP A 111 -15.36 -3.66 6.46
N GLN A 112 -14.13 -3.52 5.94
CA GLN A 112 -12.90 -3.75 6.70
C GLN A 112 -12.74 -2.73 7.84
N ARG A 113 -12.85 -1.44 7.54
CA ARG A 113 -12.77 -0.35 8.51
C ARG A 113 -13.78 -0.54 9.64
N ASP A 114 -15.03 -0.78 9.27
CA ASP A 114 -16.12 -0.93 10.23
C ASP A 114 -15.91 -2.18 11.10
N ARG A 115 -15.40 -3.28 10.51
CA ARG A 115 -15.04 -4.50 11.23
C ARG A 115 -13.89 -4.26 12.21
N PHE A 116 -12.85 -3.55 11.79
CA PHE A 116 -11.72 -3.23 12.66
C PHE A 116 -12.17 -2.39 13.86
N PHE A 117 -12.85 -1.27 13.62
CA PHE A 117 -13.27 -0.38 14.72
C PHE A 117 -14.30 -1.02 15.65
N ARG A 118 -15.20 -1.86 15.11
CA ARG A 118 -16.12 -2.64 15.94
C ARG A 118 -15.36 -3.55 16.90
N ASN A 119 -14.33 -4.26 16.43
CA ASN A 119 -13.60 -5.20 17.26
C ASN A 119 -12.65 -4.48 18.23
N ILE A 120 -11.87 -3.49 17.80
CA ILE A 120 -10.92 -2.77 18.68
C ILE A 120 -11.64 -2.07 19.85
N ARG A 121 -12.91 -1.68 19.67
CA ARG A 121 -13.75 -1.01 20.68
C ARG A 121 -14.61 -1.99 21.51
N SER A 122 -14.75 -3.24 21.09
CA SER A 122 -15.70 -4.21 21.69
C SER A 122 -15.32 -4.74 23.09
N GLY A 123 -14.18 -4.35 23.65
CA GLY A 123 -13.69 -4.88 24.93
C GLY A 123 -13.10 -6.29 24.85
N LYS A 124 -13.26 -7.00 23.71
CA LYS A 124 -12.64 -8.30 23.46
C LYS A 124 -11.12 -8.24 23.63
N VAL A 125 -10.56 -9.36 24.07
CA VAL A 125 -9.11 -9.60 24.01
C VAL A 125 -8.75 -9.86 22.56
N LEU A 126 -7.90 -9.00 22.00
CA LEU A 126 -7.39 -9.12 20.64
C LEU A 126 -5.89 -9.40 20.67
N LYS A 127 -5.45 -10.29 19.78
CA LYS A 127 -4.04 -10.52 19.49
C LYS A 127 -3.70 -9.88 18.15
N PHE A 128 -2.52 -9.27 18.06
CA PHE A 128 -2.00 -8.62 16.86
C PHE A 128 -0.66 -9.25 16.48
N ASP A 129 -0.60 -9.84 15.30
CA ASP A 129 0.55 -10.59 14.80
C ASP A 129 1.09 -9.91 13.54
N TRP A 130 2.42 -9.70 13.48
CA TRP A 130 3.04 -9.23 12.25
C TRP A 130 3.24 -10.38 11.28
N ASN A 131 2.68 -10.28 10.08
CA ASN A 131 2.79 -11.34 9.08
C ASN A 131 4.23 -11.58 8.58
N PHE A 132 5.15 -10.64 8.83
CA PHE A 132 6.53 -10.69 8.33
C PHE A 132 7.59 -10.96 9.41
N ASP A 133 7.24 -10.83 10.69
CA ASP A 133 8.15 -11.08 11.81
C ASP A 133 7.34 -11.46 13.05
N GLY A 134 7.28 -12.78 13.31
CA GLY A 134 6.56 -13.34 14.46
C GLY A 134 7.17 -13.02 15.82
N THR A 135 8.29 -12.29 15.89
CA THR A 135 8.91 -11.89 17.16
C THR A 135 8.38 -10.56 17.68
N LYS A 136 7.79 -9.74 16.80
CA LYS A 136 7.24 -8.44 17.19
C LYS A 136 5.81 -8.57 17.67
N GLU A 137 5.61 -8.25 18.95
CA GLU A 137 4.29 -8.18 19.56
C GLU A 137 3.72 -6.75 19.48
N PHE A 138 2.45 -6.64 19.10
CA PHE A 138 1.70 -5.39 19.18
C PHE A 138 0.62 -5.45 20.25
N LYS A 139 0.41 -4.33 20.93
CA LYS A 139 -0.57 -4.17 21.99
C LYS A 139 -1.79 -3.43 21.48
N ARG A 140 -2.97 -3.83 21.97
CA ARG A 140 -4.25 -3.20 21.62
C ARG A 140 -4.21 -1.68 21.81
N GLU A 141 -3.57 -1.21 22.87
CA GLU A 141 -3.49 0.20 23.24
C GLU A 141 -2.82 1.06 22.17
N GLN A 142 -1.90 0.48 21.39
CA GLN A 142 -1.23 1.18 20.30
C GLN A 142 -2.22 1.56 19.19
N PHE A 143 -3.38 0.89 19.09
CA PHE A 143 -4.35 1.08 18.02
C PHE A 143 -5.59 1.89 18.43
N LEU A 144 -5.72 2.27 19.71
CA LEU A 144 -6.93 2.91 20.23
C LEU A 144 -6.99 4.42 20.01
N THR A 145 -5.87 5.07 19.70
CA THR A 145 -5.74 6.53 19.75
C THR A 145 -6.10 7.25 18.45
N THR A 146 -6.16 6.55 17.31
CA THR A 146 -6.49 7.16 16.01
C THR A 146 -7.82 6.63 15.45
N GLU A 147 -8.58 7.55 14.87
CA GLU A 147 -9.73 7.24 14.01
C GLU A 147 -9.41 7.43 12.53
N LYS A 148 -8.19 7.90 12.20
CA LYS A 148 -7.79 8.14 10.81
C LYS A 148 -7.57 6.80 10.12
N PHE A 149 -8.54 6.41 9.31
CA PHE A 149 -8.53 5.21 8.51
C PHE A 149 -8.89 5.58 7.08
N ILE A 150 -7.89 5.55 6.20
CA ILE A 150 -8.04 5.99 4.81
C ILE A 150 -8.11 4.80 3.85
N SER A 151 -8.71 5.06 2.69
CA SER A 151 -8.82 4.14 1.57
C SER A 151 -7.88 4.56 0.44
N ILE A 152 -7.05 3.63 -0.03
CA ILE A 152 -6.13 3.80 -1.16
C ILE A 152 -6.40 2.72 -2.23
N ALA A 153 -6.40 3.10 -3.50
CA ALA A 153 -6.48 2.16 -4.63
C ALA A 153 -5.69 2.67 -5.84
N GLN A 154 -5.76 1.95 -6.96
CA GLN A 154 -5.10 2.38 -8.19
C GLN A 154 -5.60 3.74 -8.69
N LYS A 155 -4.83 4.37 -9.58
CA LYS A 155 -5.17 5.60 -10.29
C LYS A 155 -6.60 5.59 -10.86
N GLY A 156 -7.33 6.67 -10.64
CA GLY A 156 -8.75 6.85 -11.00
C GLY A 156 -9.71 6.38 -9.90
N ALA A 157 -9.21 5.93 -8.75
CA ALA A 157 -10.04 5.50 -7.64
C ALA A 157 -10.67 6.68 -6.87
N LYS A 158 -10.02 7.85 -6.85
CA LYS A 158 -10.62 9.02 -6.20
C LYS A 158 -11.93 9.45 -6.84
N ASP A 159 -12.09 9.23 -8.14
CA ASP A 159 -13.33 9.50 -8.87
C ASP A 159 -14.53 8.68 -8.37
N VAL A 160 -14.29 7.57 -7.66
CA VAL A 160 -15.34 6.75 -7.07
C VAL A 160 -15.45 6.89 -5.55
N GLY A 161 -14.69 7.81 -4.94
CA GLY A 161 -14.82 8.17 -3.52
C GLY A 161 -13.73 7.64 -2.58
N TYR A 162 -12.60 7.16 -3.10
CA TYR A 162 -11.43 6.84 -2.27
C TYR A 162 -10.78 8.11 -1.71
N ASP A 163 -10.17 7.99 -0.53
CA ASP A 163 -9.44 9.10 0.11
C ASP A 163 -8.19 9.47 -0.68
N ASP A 164 -7.47 8.45 -1.18
CA ASP A 164 -6.27 8.62 -1.98
C ASP A 164 -6.14 7.58 -3.10
N GLU A 165 -5.18 7.81 -4.01
CA GLU A 165 -4.86 6.88 -5.08
C GLU A 165 -3.36 6.74 -5.33
N LEU A 166 -2.97 5.54 -5.75
CA LEU A 166 -1.65 5.23 -6.27
C LEU A 166 -1.41 5.94 -7.61
N PRO A 167 -0.16 6.28 -7.95
CA PRO A 167 0.16 6.96 -9.20
C PRO A 167 -0.07 6.10 -10.46
N TYR A 168 -0.32 4.80 -10.30
CA TYR A 168 -0.40 3.82 -11.37
C TYR A 168 -1.80 3.25 -11.57
N THR A 169 -2.11 2.90 -12.81
CA THR A 169 -3.29 2.10 -13.14
C THR A 169 -3.13 0.66 -12.64
N LEU A 170 -4.25 -0.07 -12.53
CA LEU A 170 -4.23 -1.49 -12.18
C LEU A 170 -3.33 -2.31 -13.12
N LYS A 171 -3.29 -1.96 -14.41
CA LYS A 171 -2.46 -2.67 -15.40
C LYS A 171 -0.97 -2.50 -15.11
N GLU A 172 -0.53 -1.28 -14.81
CA GLU A 172 0.87 -0.97 -14.50
C GLU A 172 1.32 -1.65 -13.20
N LEU A 173 0.46 -1.65 -12.16
CA LEU A 173 0.72 -2.37 -10.91
C LEU A 173 0.88 -3.88 -11.14
N MET A 174 0.06 -4.48 -12.00
CA MET A 174 0.19 -5.90 -12.35
C MET A 174 1.44 -6.19 -13.20
N GLN A 175 1.87 -5.25 -14.04
CA GLN A 175 3.14 -5.36 -14.78
C GLN A 175 4.34 -5.31 -13.82
N LEU A 176 4.30 -4.41 -12.84
CA LEU A 176 5.32 -4.31 -11.79
C LEU A 176 5.40 -5.62 -10.97
N ARG A 177 4.25 -6.14 -10.52
CA ARG A 177 4.16 -7.44 -9.85
C ARG A 177 4.78 -8.56 -10.67
N ALA A 178 4.39 -8.67 -11.95
CA ALA A 178 4.89 -9.73 -12.83
C ALA A 178 6.41 -9.64 -13.02
N ARG A 179 6.96 -8.42 -13.07
CA ARG A 179 8.41 -8.20 -13.16
C ARG A 179 9.14 -8.64 -11.89
N ILE A 180 8.59 -8.34 -10.71
CA ILE A 180 9.18 -8.77 -9.43
C ILE A 180 9.15 -10.29 -9.30
N LEU A 181 8.01 -10.93 -9.55
CA LEU A 181 7.88 -12.39 -9.50
C LEU A 181 8.88 -13.06 -10.45
N ARG A 182 9.00 -12.57 -11.69
CA ARG A 182 9.99 -13.08 -12.64
C ARG A 182 11.43 -12.92 -12.13
N CYS A 183 11.73 -11.81 -11.47
CA CYS A 183 13.05 -11.58 -10.90
C CYS A 183 13.33 -12.53 -9.72
N GLN A 184 12.32 -12.78 -8.88
CA GLN A 184 12.39 -13.77 -7.79
C GLN A 184 12.61 -15.17 -8.37
N ASP A 185 11.87 -15.57 -9.40
CA ASP A 185 12.00 -16.88 -10.05
C ASP A 185 13.40 -17.12 -10.65
N LEU A 186 13.98 -16.08 -11.28
CA LEU A 186 15.29 -16.13 -11.93
C LEU A 186 16.47 -15.86 -10.98
N GLU A 187 16.26 -15.86 -9.67
CA GLU A 187 17.27 -15.62 -8.62
C GLU A 187 17.92 -14.22 -8.64
N GLY A 188 17.34 -13.26 -9.37
CA GLY A 188 17.82 -11.88 -9.43
C GLY A 188 17.33 -10.98 -8.29
N CYS A 189 16.36 -11.45 -7.51
CA CYS A 189 15.70 -10.71 -6.43
C CYS A 189 15.47 -11.60 -5.20
N LYS A 190 15.43 -10.98 -4.01
CA LYS A 190 15.17 -11.69 -2.75
C LYS A 190 13.80 -12.38 -2.77
N LYS A 191 13.78 -13.69 -2.48
CA LYS A 191 12.57 -14.52 -2.35
C LYS A 191 11.94 -14.40 -0.94
N PRO A 192 10.64 -14.70 -0.79
CA PRO A 192 10.02 -14.91 0.51
C PRO A 192 10.70 -16.04 1.29
N THR A 193 10.87 -15.86 2.59
CA THR A 193 11.32 -16.90 3.51
C THR A 193 10.10 -17.41 4.27
N TYR A 194 9.78 -18.70 4.12
CA TYR A 194 8.71 -19.39 4.83
C TYR A 194 9.26 -20.20 6.00
#